data_AF-A0A9P8HVH9-F1
#
_entry.id   AF-A0A9P8HVH9-F1
#
_cell.length_a   1.000
_cell.length_b   1.000
_cell.length_c   1.000
_cell.angle_alpha   90.00
_cell.angle_beta   90.00
_cell.angle_gamma   90.00
#
_symmetry.space_group_name_H-M   'P 1'
#
loop_
_entity.id
_entity.type
_entity.pdbx_description
1 polymer ?
#
loop_
_entity_poly.entity_id
_entity_poly.type
_entity_poly.pdbx_seq_one_letter_code
_entity_poly.pdbx_strand_id
1 'polypeptide(L)'
;MQLTQGIVIAALAAGAMAEGINCNGSSQCGNTGGRTTDILNSVQGINTGRTYQNGEHIACWESSLGTGICAFLQGTGGITGDLIKELVQDIVNHGCTVCGSVPVFFNSGDNNINDHGELTINYVGSTGGCNGLC
;
A
#
# COMPACT_ATOMS: atom_id res chain seq x y z
N MET A 1 29.78 43.41 -30.06
CA MET A 1 29.00 42.18 -30.23
C MET A 1 29.52 41.17 -29.23
N GLN A 2 28.77 40.87 -28.17
CA GLN A 2 29.10 39.78 -27.24
C GLN A 2 27.81 38.98 -27.06
N LEU A 3 27.86 37.73 -27.52
CA LEU A 3 26.73 36.81 -27.57
C LEU A 3 26.51 36.23 -26.17
N THR A 4 25.38 36.55 -25.55
CA THR A 4 24.89 35.90 -24.33
C THR A 4 24.53 34.45 -24.66
N GLN A 5 25.34 33.49 -24.21
CA GLN A 5 25.00 32.06 -24.29
C GLN A 5 24.06 31.71 -23.15
N GLY A 6 22.79 31.48 -23.48
CA GLY A 6 21.80 30.92 -22.55
C GLY A 6 22.05 29.42 -22.38
N ILE A 7 22.37 29.00 -21.15
CA ILE A 7 22.41 27.59 -20.78
C ILE A 7 20.97 27.12 -20.58
N VAL A 8 20.50 26.23 -21.45
CA VAL A 8 19.21 25.55 -21.26
C VAL A 8 19.47 24.29 -20.44
N ILE A 9 19.05 24.31 -19.16
CA ILE A 9 19.07 23.11 -18.30
C ILE A 9 17.80 22.32 -18.63
N ALA A 10 17.95 21.23 -19.38
CA ALA A 10 16.89 20.25 -19.55
C ALA A 10 16.77 19.42 -18.26
N ALA A 11 15.71 19.63 -17.48
CA ALA A 11 15.39 18.78 -16.35
C ALA A 11 14.85 17.43 -16.88
N LEU A 12 15.57 16.34 -16.63
CA LEU A 12 15.00 15.00 -16.80
C LEU A 12 13.99 14.78 -15.66
N ALA A 13 12.70 14.89 -15.98
CA ALA A 13 11.65 14.40 -15.11
C ALA A 13 11.76 12.86 -15.07
N ALA A 14 12.26 12.31 -13.97
CA ALA A 14 12.11 10.90 -13.66
C ALA A 14 10.62 10.67 -13.38
N GLY A 15 9.86 10.27 -14.40
CA GLY A 15 8.51 9.75 -14.19
C GLY A 15 8.64 8.50 -13.31
N ALA A 16 7.98 8.48 -12.15
CA ALA A 16 7.88 7.24 -11.40
C ALA A 16 7.16 6.24 -12.32
N MET A 17 7.76 5.07 -12.51
CA MET A 17 7.10 4.00 -13.26
C MET A 17 5.84 3.66 -12.47
N ALA A 18 4.68 3.83 -13.10
CA ALA A 18 3.39 3.38 -12.56
C ALA A 18 3.45 1.85 -12.44
N GLU A 19 3.98 1.36 -11.31
CA GLU A 19 3.91 -0.05 -10.99
C GLU A 19 2.46 -0.33 -10.61
N GLY A 20 1.78 -1.17 -11.38
CA GLY A 20 0.43 -1.61 -11.04
C GLY A 20 0.43 -2.46 -9.78
N ILE A 21 -0.65 -3.24 -9.61
CA ILE A 21 -0.69 -4.26 -8.57
C ILE A 21 0.55 -5.18 -8.63
N ASN A 22 1.17 -5.43 -7.48
CA ASN A 22 2.41 -6.21 -7.38
C ASN A 22 2.53 -6.90 -6.02
N CYS A 23 3.43 -7.88 -5.93
CA CYS A 23 3.72 -8.62 -4.69
C CYS A 23 5.07 -8.24 -4.08
N ASN A 24 5.54 -7.01 -4.33
CA ASN A 24 6.78 -6.53 -3.74
C ASN A 24 6.56 -6.22 -2.25
N GLY A 25 7.64 -6.26 -1.49
CA GLY A 25 7.61 -5.99 -0.06
C GLY A 25 8.98 -6.14 0.56
N SER A 26 9.01 -6.01 1.88
CA SER A 26 10.22 -6.26 2.68
C SER A 26 10.72 -7.69 2.48
N SER A 27 12.03 -7.88 2.54
CA SER A 27 12.64 -9.22 2.61
C SER A 27 12.15 -10.03 3.81
N GLN A 28 11.62 -9.36 4.84
CA GLN A 28 11.05 -10.01 6.02
C GLN A 28 9.65 -10.58 5.80
N CYS A 29 8.97 -10.25 4.71
CA CYS A 29 7.65 -10.80 4.40
C CYS A 29 7.65 -12.35 4.40
N GLY A 30 8.73 -13.00 3.95
CA GLY A 30 8.83 -14.46 4.00
C GLY A 30 8.93 -15.07 5.40
N ASN A 31 9.22 -14.26 6.43
CA ASN A 31 9.58 -14.72 7.78
C ASN A 31 8.56 -14.35 8.87
N THR A 32 7.52 -13.57 8.57
CA THR A 32 6.58 -13.09 9.61
C THR A 32 5.61 -14.19 10.05
N GLY A 33 5.18 -15.06 9.13
CA GLY A 33 4.16 -16.09 9.37
C GLY A 33 2.72 -15.66 9.03
N GLY A 34 2.47 -14.35 8.89
CA GLY A 34 1.17 -13.82 8.46
C GLY A 34 0.98 -13.91 6.94
N ARG A 35 -0.28 -13.89 6.50
CA ARG A 35 -0.67 -13.97 5.08
C ARG A 35 -1.61 -12.84 4.70
N THR A 36 -1.62 -12.46 3.42
CA THR A 36 -2.59 -11.49 2.87
C THR A 36 -4.04 -11.94 3.11
N THR A 37 -4.30 -13.25 3.14
CA THR A 37 -5.63 -13.81 3.48
C THR A 37 -6.06 -13.51 4.92
N ASP A 38 -5.12 -13.40 5.87
CA ASP A 38 -5.43 -13.03 7.27
C ASP A 38 -5.88 -11.58 7.36
N ILE A 39 -5.22 -10.71 6.58
CA ILE A 39 -5.60 -9.30 6.41
C ILE A 39 -6.98 -9.21 5.75
N LEU A 40 -7.20 -9.95 4.66
CA LEU A 40 -8.49 -9.99 3.96
C LEU A 40 -9.65 -10.41 4.89
N ASN A 41 -9.42 -11.42 5.71
CA ASN A 41 -10.41 -11.88 6.70
C ASN A 41 -10.71 -10.79 7.73
N SER A 42 -9.68 -10.06 8.18
CA SER A 42 -9.83 -8.99 9.16
C SER A 42 -10.61 -7.79 8.61
N VAL A 43 -10.30 -7.34 7.40
CA VAL A 43 -10.99 -6.20 6.77
C VAL A 43 -12.43 -6.51 6.35
N GLN A 44 -12.90 -7.75 6.46
CA GLN A 44 -14.33 -8.05 6.26
C GLN A 44 -15.23 -7.26 7.21
N GLY A 45 -14.75 -6.95 8.42
CA GLY A 45 -15.46 -6.19 9.44
C GLY A 45 -15.17 -4.69 9.45
N ILE A 46 -14.44 -4.16 8.46
CA ILE A 46 -14.05 -2.75 8.39
C ILE A 46 -15.27 -1.82 8.40
N ASN A 47 -15.16 -0.65 9.03
CA ASN A 47 -16.20 0.37 8.91
C ASN A 47 -16.14 1.00 7.52
N THR A 48 -17.06 0.60 6.65
CA THR A 48 -17.08 1.01 5.24
C THR A 48 -17.28 2.52 5.06
N GLY A 49 -17.95 3.20 5.98
CA GLY A 49 -18.21 4.64 5.91
C GLY A 49 -17.10 5.52 6.52
N ARG A 50 -16.09 4.92 7.17
CA ARG A 50 -14.97 5.64 7.76
C ARG A 50 -13.88 5.89 6.71
N THR A 51 -13.32 7.10 6.71
CA THR A 51 -12.08 7.41 5.99
C THR A 51 -10.88 7.03 6.85
N TYR A 52 -10.06 6.13 6.34
CA TYR A 52 -8.79 5.71 6.93
C TYR A 52 -7.66 6.53 6.31
N GLN A 53 -6.68 6.93 7.12
CA GLN A 53 -5.66 7.91 6.72
C GLN A 53 -4.37 7.27 6.24
N ASN A 54 -3.55 8.06 5.54
CA ASN A 54 -2.20 7.66 5.15
C ASN A 54 -1.36 7.22 6.37
N GLY A 55 -0.71 6.06 6.27
CA GLY A 55 0.12 5.48 7.32
C GLY A 55 -0.63 4.85 8.49
N GLU A 56 -1.97 4.91 8.51
CA GLU A 56 -2.76 4.21 9.52
C GLU A 56 -2.69 2.69 9.32
N HIS A 57 -2.43 1.94 10.39
CA HIS A 57 -2.59 0.49 10.38
C HIS A 57 -4.07 0.14 10.40
N ILE A 58 -4.57 -0.35 9.27
CA ILE A 58 -5.98 -0.72 9.10
C ILE A 58 -6.26 -2.13 9.61
N ALA A 59 -5.38 -3.06 9.28
CA ALA A 59 -5.47 -4.42 9.77
C ALA A 59 -4.07 -5.02 9.80
N CYS A 60 -3.79 -5.82 10.82
CA CYS A 60 -2.48 -6.44 10.99
C CYS A 60 -2.62 -7.91 11.37
N TRP A 61 -1.61 -8.68 11.00
CA TRP A 61 -1.31 -9.93 11.67
C TRP A 61 -0.07 -9.70 12.55
N GLU A 62 -0.18 -9.98 13.84
CA GLU A 62 0.90 -9.77 14.81
C GLU A 62 1.56 -11.09 15.23
N SER A 63 2.89 -11.12 15.23
CA SER A 63 3.69 -12.20 15.79
C SER A 63 3.84 -12.06 17.31
N SER A 64 4.33 -13.10 17.98
CA SER A 64 4.66 -13.04 19.41
C SER A 64 5.74 -11.99 19.78
N LEU A 65 6.42 -11.40 18.79
CA LEU A 65 7.45 -10.38 18.99
C LEU A 65 6.90 -8.94 18.80
N GLY A 66 5.59 -8.77 18.55
CA GLY A 66 4.98 -7.47 18.25
C GLY A 66 5.29 -6.93 16.85
N THR A 67 6.08 -7.66 16.06
CA THR A 67 6.28 -7.41 14.62
C THR A 67 5.21 -8.13 13.81
N GLY A 68 5.03 -7.79 12.54
CA GLY A 68 4.00 -8.43 11.74
C GLY A 68 3.91 -7.93 10.32
N ILE A 69 2.78 -8.22 9.67
CA ILE A 69 2.36 -7.56 8.45
C ILE A 69 1.15 -6.70 8.73
N CYS A 70 1.06 -5.53 8.10
CA CYS A 70 -0.10 -4.65 8.22
C CYS A 70 -0.52 -4.15 6.84
N ALA A 71 -1.82 -3.96 6.66
CA ALA A 71 -2.40 -3.13 5.62
C ALA A 71 -2.40 -1.67 6.07
N PHE A 72 -1.85 -0.80 5.23
CA PHE A 72 -1.85 0.65 5.43
C PHE A 72 -1.82 1.38 4.09
N LEU A 73 -2.19 2.65 4.10
CA LEU A 73 -2.20 3.50 2.91
C LEU A 73 -0.88 4.25 2.77
N GLN A 74 -0.37 4.39 1.54
CA GLN A 74 0.84 5.17 1.23
C GLN A 74 0.56 6.17 0.11
N GLY A 75 0.97 7.42 0.29
CA GLY A 75 0.80 8.49 -0.70
C GLY A 75 -0.67 8.89 -0.93
N THR A 76 -1.59 8.54 -0.03
CA THR A 76 -3.03 8.85 -0.20
C THR A 76 -3.46 10.06 0.63
N GLY A 77 -4.57 10.70 0.25
CA GLY A 77 -5.32 11.64 1.11
C GLY A 77 -6.27 10.96 2.11
N GLY A 78 -6.16 9.63 2.24
CA GLY A 78 -7.13 8.77 2.90
C GLY A 78 -8.23 8.28 1.94
N ILE A 79 -8.74 7.08 2.21
CA ILE A 79 -9.81 6.44 1.45
C ILE A 79 -10.82 5.77 2.37
N THR A 80 -11.98 5.42 1.84
CA THR A 80 -13.07 4.78 2.60
C THR A 80 -12.82 3.29 2.81
N GLY A 81 -13.40 2.74 3.88
CA GLY A 81 -13.22 1.33 4.24
C GLY A 81 -13.76 0.33 3.21
N ASP A 82 -14.80 0.70 2.45
CA ASP A 82 -15.30 -0.09 1.33
C ASP A 82 -14.23 -0.28 0.24
N LEU A 83 -13.58 0.81 -0.19
CA LEU A 83 -12.52 0.75 -1.18
C LEU A 83 -11.30 -0.03 -0.66
N ILE A 84 -10.95 0.13 0.61
CA ILE A 84 -9.87 -0.68 1.23
C ILE A 84 -10.17 -2.17 1.12
N LYS A 85 -11.41 -2.57 1.41
CA LYS A 85 -11.82 -3.97 1.36
C LYS A 85 -11.68 -4.55 -0.06
N GLU A 86 -12.03 -3.77 -1.07
CA GLU A 86 -11.84 -4.13 -2.48
C GLU A 86 -10.35 -4.26 -2.84
N LEU A 87 -9.53 -3.28 -2.47
CA LEU A 87 -8.11 -3.28 -2.77
C LEU A 87 -7.35 -4.43 -2.09
N VAL A 88 -7.68 -4.78 -0.84
CA VAL A 88 -7.11 -5.97 -0.17
C VAL A 88 -7.52 -7.25 -0.92
N GLN A 89 -8.77 -7.33 -1.37
CA GLN A 89 -9.25 -8.47 -2.16
C GLN A 89 -8.47 -8.58 -3.49
N ASP A 90 -8.17 -7.46 -4.14
CA ASP A 90 -7.36 -7.43 -5.37
C ASP A 90 -5.93 -7.95 -5.14
N ILE A 91 -5.27 -7.56 -4.04
CA ILE A 91 -3.95 -8.09 -3.67
C ILE A 91 -3.98 -9.62 -3.52
N VAL A 92 -5.01 -10.16 -2.86
CA VAL A 92 -5.18 -11.61 -2.69
C VAL A 92 -5.48 -12.29 -4.03
N ASN A 93 -6.36 -11.72 -4.85
CA ASN A 93 -6.73 -12.25 -6.16
C ASN A 93 -5.57 -12.24 -7.16
N HIS A 94 -4.66 -11.27 -7.03
CA HIS A 94 -3.43 -11.22 -7.82
C HIS A 94 -2.44 -12.35 -7.47
N GLY A 95 -2.64 -13.01 -6.32
CA GLY A 95 -1.82 -14.14 -5.88
C GLY A 95 -0.69 -13.75 -4.91
N CYS A 96 -0.69 -12.53 -4.40
CA CYS A 96 0.29 -12.11 -3.39
C CYS A 96 0.03 -12.84 -2.08
N THR A 97 0.97 -13.68 -1.64
CA THR A 97 0.74 -14.60 -0.51
C THR A 97 0.99 -13.96 0.86
N VAL A 98 1.90 -12.99 0.95
CA VAL A 98 2.27 -12.36 2.24
C VAL A 98 2.25 -10.84 2.17
N CYS A 99 2.91 -10.25 1.16
CA CYS A 99 2.98 -8.81 0.97
C CYS A 99 2.65 -8.43 -0.47
N GLY A 100 2.23 -7.20 -0.66
CA GLY A 100 1.93 -6.63 -1.96
C GLY A 100 1.29 -5.26 -1.84
N SER A 101 1.20 -4.56 -2.96
CA SER A 101 0.55 -3.25 -3.05
C SER A 101 -0.36 -3.18 -4.26
N VAL A 102 -1.34 -2.28 -4.20
CA VAL A 102 -2.25 -1.98 -5.31
C VAL A 102 -2.54 -0.47 -5.35
N PRO A 103 -2.42 0.19 -6.53
CA PRO A 103 -2.84 1.57 -6.71
C PRO A 103 -4.32 1.76 -6.37
N VAL A 104 -4.66 2.89 -5.73
CA VAL A 104 -6.04 3.15 -5.24
C VAL A 104 -7.10 3.07 -6.34
N PHE A 105 -6.77 3.46 -7.57
CA PHE A 105 -7.68 3.44 -8.72
C PHE A 105 -7.32 2.40 -9.78
N PHE A 106 -6.66 1.31 -9.37
CA PHE A 106 -6.28 0.18 -10.23
C PHE A 106 -7.46 -0.33 -11.07
N ASN A 107 -8.64 -0.52 -10.46
CA ASN A 107 -9.83 -1.04 -11.13
C ASN A 107 -10.43 -0.07 -12.19
N SER A 108 -10.05 1.20 -12.14
CA SER A 108 -10.40 2.20 -13.17
C SER A 108 -9.32 2.31 -14.27
N GLY A 109 -8.27 1.51 -14.20
CA GLY A 109 -7.12 1.52 -15.12
C GLY A 109 -6.06 2.56 -14.77
N ASP A 110 -6.18 3.24 -13.63
CA ASP A 110 -5.20 4.23 -13.18
C ASP A 110 -4.21 3.61 -12.19
N ASN A 111 -2.96 3.49 -12.63
CA ASN A 111 -1.86 2.93 -11.88
C ASN A 111 -0.89 4.00 -11.36
N ASN A 112 -1.20 5.29 -11.49
CA ASN A 112 -0.31 6.35 -11.06
C ASN A 112 -0.37 6.56 -9.55
N ILE A 113 0.51 5.87 -8.83
CA ILE A 113 0.64 6.01 -7.37
C ILE A 113 1.05 7.42 -6.91
N ASN A 114 1.61 8.28 -7.78
CA ASN A 114 1.98 9.64 -7.36
C ASN A 114 0.77 10.56 -7.20
N ASP A 115 -0.33 10.26 -7.88
CA ASP A 115 -1.53 11.11 -7.88
C ASP A 115 -2.49 10.70 -6.78
N HIS A 116 -2.58 9.39 -6.50
CA HIS A 116 -3.62 8.82 -5.65
C HIS A 116 -3.11 7.90 -4.54
N GLY A 117 -1.84 7.50 -4.59
CA GLY A 117 -1.25 6.55 -3.67
C GLY A 117 -1.67 5.11 -3.92
N GLU A 118 -1.40 4.27 -2.91
CA GLU A 118 -1.65 2.83 -2.94
C GLU A 118 -2.08 2.30 -1.56
N LEU A 119 -2.74 1.16 -1.58
CA LEU A 119 -2.87 0.28 -0.41
C LEU A 119 -1.70 -0.70 -0.42
N THR A 120 -1.05 -0.86 0.74
CA THR A 120 0.12 -1.71 0.90
C THR A 120 -0.08 -2.69 2.05
N ILE A 121 0.17 -3.98 1.80
CA ILE A 121 0.36 -5.00 2.83
C ILE A 121 1.86 -5.28 2.89
N ASN A 122 2.51 -4.89 3.99
CA ASN A 122 3.95 -5.08 4.15
C ASN A 122 4.34 -5.39 5.60
N TYR A 123 5.55 -5.91 5.77
CA TYR A 123 6.16 -6.09 7.08
C TYR A 123 6.30 -4.75 7.82
N VAL A 124 5.95 -4.76 9.10
CA VAL A 124 6.20 -3.67 10.04
C VAL A 124 7.02 -4.16 11.23
N GLY A 125 7.97 -3.34 11.67
CA GLY A 125 8.78 -3.63 12.86
C GLY A 125 8.01 -3.50 14.18
N SER A 126 6.79 -2.97 14.14
CA SER A 126 5.84 -2.95 15.25
C SER A 126 4.44 -2.79 14.68
N THR A 127 3.48 -3.63 15.08
CA THR A 127 2.06 -3.48 14.73
C THR A 127 1.36 -2.43 15.61
N GLY A 128 2.00 -2.02 16.72
CA GLY A 128 1.37 -1.19 17.76
C GLY A 128 0.37 -1.95 18.64
N GLY A 129 0.43 -3.29 18.69
CA GLY A 129 -0.55 -4.13 19.37
C GLY A 129 -1.79 -4.44 18.53
N CYS A 130 -1.79 -4.06 17.25
CA CYS A 130 -2.86 -4.37 16.31
C CYS A 130 -2.74 -5.83 15.86
N ASN A 131 -3.79 -6.63 16.08
CA ASN A 131 -3.91 -8.00 15.56
C ASN A 131 -5.36 -8.28 15.18
N GLY A 132 -5.64 -8.34 13.87
CA GLY A 132 -6.98 -8.26 13.30
C GLY A 132 -7.26 -6.89 12.71
N LEU A 133 -8.49 -6.40 12.88
CA LEU A 133 -8.93 -5.09 12.41
C LEU A 133 -8.61 -3.99 13.43
N CYS A 134 -8.16 -2.85 12.91
CA CYS A 134 -7.87 -1.59 13.61
C CYS A 134 -8.59 -0.44 12.85
#